data_AF-A0A2W4MZI9-F1
#
_entry.id   AF-A0A2W4MZI9-F1
#
_cell.length_a   1.000
_cell.length_b   1.000
_cell.length_c   1.000
_cell.angle_alpha   90.00
_cell.angle_beta   90.00
_cell.angle_gamma   90.00
#
_symmetry.space_group_name_H-M   'P 1'
#
loop_
_entity.id
_entity.type
_entity.pdbx_description
1 polymer ?
#
loop_
_entity_poly.entity_id
_entity_poly.type
_entity_poly.pdbx_seq_one_letter_code
_entity_poly.pdbx_strand_id
1 'polypeptide(L)'
;MDAAPPLVVIVDLPSYQALSYEPGAPIQRAEEYWVAADDPEAAADAIARPPIRGGGVVDRESVTREMMSDPIALGTVGAFAIGFVSSAVFAVIGFTISTLVSARERQVEFSLLHALGLKRGQMGRWLLLEQAVLVVVALVLGLGIGVGISEFLLPLVTLNQDGTKAVPELVVVHDWASIWTLQSALLVSLGVVLGILVSMVARRGVASALRSGDEP
;
A
#
# COMPACT_ATOMS: atom_id res chain seq x y z
N MET A 1 15.23 39.82 4.19
CA MET A 1 16.22 39.93 3.09
C MET A 1 16.10 38.62 2.35
N ASP A 2 15.17 38.55 1.39
CA ASP A 2 14.85 37.33 0.65
C ASP A 2 16.00 37.01 -0.29
N ALA A 3 16.81 36.02 0.08
CA ALA A 3 17.78 35.46 -0.84
C ALA A 3 17.00 34.73 -1.93
N ALA A 4 17.04 35.26 -3.16
CA ALA A 4 16.51 34.55 -4.32
C ALA A 4 17.09 33.13 -4.35
N PRO A 5 16.29 32.10 -4.70
CA PRO A 5 16.79 30.74 -4.77
C PRO A 5 17.99 30.67 -5.72
N PRO A 6 19.02 29.86 -5.42
CA PRO A 6 20.16 29.71 -6.31
C PRO A 6 19.64 29.27 -7.69
N LEU A 7 20.01 30.03 -8.73
CA LEU A 7 19.63 29.73 -10.10
C LEU A 7 20.39 28.48 -10.56
N VAL A 8 19.73 27.32 -10.50
CA VAL A 8 20.26 26.07 -11.06
C VAL A 8 19.91 26.01 -12.54
N VAL A 9 20.92 25.87 -13.39
CA VAL A 9 20.75 25.74 -14.85
C VAL A 9 21.28 24.39 -15.28
N ILE A 10 20.43 23.59 -15.91
CA ILE A 10 20.80 22.30 -16.50
C ILE A 10 21.02 22.52 -18.00
N VAL A 11 22.20 22.15 -18.48
CA VAL A 11 22.61 22.34 -19.89
C VAL A 11 23.25 21.05 -20.39
N ASP A 12 22.96 20.67 -21.64
CA ASP A 12 23.65 19.54 -22.28
C ASP A 12 25.12 19.87 -22.57
N LEU A 13 25.96 18.84 -22.63
CA LEU A 13 27.40 19.02 -22.81
C LEU A 13 27.76 19.78 -24.10
N PRO A 14 27.17 19.49 -25.28
CA PRO A 14 27.39 20.27 -26.49
C PRO A 14 27.07 21.77 -26.34
N SER A 15 25.92 22.11 -25.74
CA SER A 15 25.52 23.50 -25.50
C SER A 15 26.44 24.19 -24.48
N TYR A 16 26.85 23.51 -23.41
CA TYR A 16 27.82 24.04 -22.44
C TYR A 16 29.17 24.33 -23.10
N GLN A 17 29.65 23.43 -23.96
CA GLN A 17 30.88 23.64 -24.71
C GLN A 17 30.75 24.84 -25.65
N ALA A 18 29.65 24.98 -26.38
CA ALA A 18 29.41 26.13 -27.26
C ALA A 18 29.45 27.47 -26.51
N LEU A 19 28.83 27.54 -25.34
CA LEU A 19 28.85 28.73 -24.47
C LEU A 19 30.25 29.06 -23.92
N SER A 20 31.07 28.04 -23.66
CA SER A 20 32.44 28.23 -23.17
C SER A 20 33.41 28.83 -24.20
N TYR A 21 33.04 28.83 -25.49
CA TYR A 21 33.83 29.41 -26.58
C TYR A 21 33.46 30.87 -26.91
N GLU A 22 32.42 31.45 -26.31
CA GLU A 22 32.09 32.86 -26.53
C GLU A 22 33.14 33.80 -25.90
N PRO A 23 33.85 34.63 -26.70
CA PRO A 23 34.86 35.53 -26.17
C PRO A 23 34.24 36.59 -25.24
N GLY A 24 34.62 36.55 -23.95
CA GLY A 24 34.16 37.51 -22.94
C GLY A 24 33.04 37.02 -22.02
N ALA A 25 32.53 35.80 -22.21
CA ALA A 25 31.61 35.18 -21.26
C ALA A 25 32.35 34.79 -19.96
N PRO A 26 31.76 35.03 -18.76
CA PRO A 26 32.34 34.55 -17.51
C PRO A 26 32.37 33.02 -17.54
N ILE A 27 33.56 32.42 -17.40
CA ILE A 27 33.75 30.97 -17.34
C ILE A 27 33.08 30.45 -16.05
N GLN A 28 31.84 29.97 -16.16
CA GLN A 28 31.19 29.25 -15.08
C GLN A 28 31.61 27.79 -15.17
N ARG A 29 32.40 27.33 -14.19
CA ARG A 29 32.78 25.92 -14.07
C ARG A 29 31.56 25.14 -13.58
N ALA A 30 31.14 24.12 -14.32
CA ALA A 30 30.06 23.24 -13.85
C ALA A 30 30.45 22.60 -12.50
N GLU A 31 29.54 22.69 -11.54
CA GLU A 31 29.73 22.17 -10.17
C GLU A 31 29.47 20.66 -10.11
N GLU A 32 28.58 20.15 -10.98
CA GLU A 32 28.19 18.75 -11.04
C GLU A 32 28.10 18.26 -12.50
N TYR A 33 28.51 17.02 -12.75
CA TYR A 33 28.42 16.37 -14.07
C TYR A 33 27.60 15.08 -13.93
N TRP A 34 26.58 14.96 -14.77
CA TRP A 34 25.71 13.78 -14.81
C TRP A 34 26.06 12.98 -16.05
N VAL A 35 26.52 11.73 -15.85
CA VAL A 35 26.97 10.85 -16.94
C VAL A 35 26.15 9.58 -16.91
N ALA A 36 25.54 9.24 -18.06
CA ALA A 36 24.99 7.91 -18.28
C ALA A 36 26.11 6.98 -18.75
N ALA A 37 26.29 5.86 -18.07
CA ALA A 37 27.28 4.84 -18.41
C ALA A 37 26.62 3.46 -18.44
N ASP A 38 27.00 2.64 -19.42
CA ASP A 38 26.53 1.23 -19.51
C ASP A 38 27.15 0.36 -18.40
N ASP A 39 28.37 0.70 -17.98
CA ASP A 39 29.09 0.08 -16.87
C ASP A 39 29.50 1.18 -15.85
N PRO A 40 28.71 1.34 -14.77
CA PRO A 40 28.95 2.36 -13.76
C PRO A 40 30.28 2.17 -13.03
N GLU A 41 30.69 0.92 -12.77
CA GLU A 41 31.94 0.63 -12.04
C GLU A 41 33.16 0.98 -12.89
N ALA A 42 33.17 0.56 -14.16
CA ALA A 42 34.23 0.92 -15.09
C ALA A 42 34.29 2.43 -15.36
N ALA A 43 33.14 3.10 -15.42
CA ALA A 43 33.06 4.55 -15.57
C ALA A 43 33.59 5.28 -14.32
N ALA A 44 33.21 4.84 -13.12
CA ALA A 44 33.71 5.39 -11.87
C ALA A 44 35.24 5.24 -11.75
N ASP A 45 35.78 4.06 -12.09
CA ASP A 45 37.22 3.81 -12.09
C ASP A 45 37.96 4.66 -13.15
N ALA A 46 37.36 4.86 -14.33
CA ALA A 46 37.92 5.72 -15.36
C ALA A 46 37.97 7.20 -14.92
N ILE A 47 36.94 7.69 -14.22
CA ILE A 47 36.86 9.06 -13.70
C ILE A 47 37.84 9.28 -12.53
N ALA A 48 38.14 8.23 -11.77
CA ALA A 48 39.12 8.28 -10.67
C ALA A 48 40.58 8.43 -11.16
N ARG A 49 40.85 8.26 -12.46
CA ARG A 49 42.19 8.37 -13.05
C ARG A 49 42.49 9.80 -13.55
N PRO A 50 43.77 10.25 -13.50
CA PRO A 50 44.17 11.52 -14.11
C PRO A 50 43.75 11.60 -15.60
N PRO A 51 43.32 12.76 -16.10
CA PRO A 51 43.57 14.12 -15.60
C PRO A 51 42.54 14.66 -14.60
N ILE A 52 41.45 13.93 -14.33
CA ILE A 52 40.40 14.34 -13.40
C ILE A 52 40.95 14.14 -11.98
N ARG A 53 41.13 15.23 -11.22
CA ARG A 53 41.61 15.20 -9.83
C ARG A 53 40.64 16.01 -8.96
N GLY A 54 39.97 15.32 -8.04
CA GLY A 54 39.02 15.92 -7.11
C GLY A 54 37.58 15.91 -7.63
N GLY A 55 36.66 15.52 -6.73
CA GLY A 55 35.24 15.30 -7.01
C GLY A 55 34.79 13.97 -6.39
N GLY A 56 33.69 13.98 -5.63
CA GLY A 56 33.07 12.74 -5.17
C GLY A 56 32.34 12.10 -6.35
N VAL A 57 32.67 10.86 -6.69
CA VAL A 57 31.88 10.09 -7.64
C VAL A 57 30.71 9.48 -6.87
N VAL A 58 29.49 9.92 -7.18
CA VAL A 58 28.27 9.37 -6.59
C VAL A 58 27.64 8.46 -7.63
N ASP A 59 27.70 7.15 -7.37
CA ASP A 59 26.94 6.19 -8.16
C ASP A 59 25.51 6.11 -7.64
N ARG A 60 24.54 6.42 -8.51
CA ARG A 60 23.11 6.34 -8.20
C ARG A 60 22.68 4.93 -7.76
N GLU A 61 23.28 3.88 -8.34
CA GLU A 61 22.91 2.51 -7.98
C GLU A 61 23.42 2.15 -6.58
N SER A 62 24.65 2.55 -6.25
CA SER A 62 25.23 2.38 -4.90
C SER A 62 24.39 3.08 -3.81
N VAL A 63 23.99 4.33 -4.03
CA VAL A 63 23.15 5.09 -3.10
C VAL A 63 21.77 4.44 -2.94
N THR A 64 21.19 3.95 -4.03
CA THR A 64 19.91 3.24 -3.99
C THR A 64 20.01 1.97 -3.14
N ARG A 65 21.10 1.21 -3.29
CA ARG A 65 21.35 -0.02 -2.55
C ARG A 65 21.58 0.25 -1.05
N GLU A 66 22.30 1.32 -0.74
CA GLU A 66 22.53 1.77 0.64
C GLU A 66 21.22 2.21 1.30
N MET A 67 20.39 3.00 0.62
CA MET A 67 19.05 3.40 1.08
C MET A 67 18.13 2.20 1.31
N MET A 68 18.20 1.16 0.47
CA MET A 68 17.42 -0.08 0.66
C MET A 68 17.88 -0.91 1.87
N SER A 69 19.10 -0.70 2.35
CA SER A 69 19.66 -1.40 3.51
C SER A 69 19.51 -0.64 4.83
N ASP A 70 18.85 0.52 4.81
CA ASP A 70 18.64 1.33 6.02
C ASP A 70 17.75 0.57 7.04
N PRO A 71 18.29 0.19 8.21
CA PRO A 71 17.56 -0.57 9.20
C PRO A 71 16.34 0.17 9.77
N ILE A 72 16.34 1.52 9.75
CA ILE A 72 15.20 2.31 10.21
C ILE A 72 14.05 2.18 9.20
N ALA A 73 14.33 2.36 7.91
CA ALA A 73 13.34 2.23 6.85
C ALA A 73 12.73 0.81 6.81
N LEU A 74 13.58 -0.22 6.87
CA LEU A 74 13.16 -1.62 6.97
C LEU A 74 12.33 -1.90 8.24
N GLY A 75 12.73 -1.33 9.38
CA GLY A 75 12.01 -1.45 10.64
C GLY A 75 10.60 -0.83 10.58
N THR A 76 10.47 0.36 10.00
CA THR A 76 9.18 1.05 9.84
C THR A 76 8.25 0.28 8.90
N VAL A 77 8.74 -0.17 7.74
CA VAL A 77 7.95 -0.99 6.80
C VAL A 77 7.50 -2.29 7.47
N GLY A 78 8.41 -2.96 8.20
CA GLY A 78 8.10 -4.17 8.95
C GLY A 78 7.03 -3.95 10.02
N ALA A 79 7.11 -2.86 10.78
CA ALA A 79 6.12 -2.52 11.80
C ALA A 79 4.72 -2.31 11.20
N PHE A 80 4.62 -1.57 10.09
CA PHE A 80 3.33 -1.39 9.40
C PHE A 80 2.79 -2.70 8.81
N ALA A 81 3.65 -3.56 8.26
CA ALA A 81 3.24 -4.87 7.76
C ALA A 81 2.66 -5.76 8.88
N ILE A 82 3.31 -5.81 10.04
CA ILE A 82 2.81 -6.56 11.20
C ILE A 82 1.49 -5.95 11.71
N GLY A 83 1.40 -4.63 11.76
CA GLY A 83 0.17 -3.92 12.11
C GLY A 83 -0.99 -4.29 11.18
N PHE A 84 -0.75 -4.25 9.87
CA PHE A 84 -1.73 -4.63 8.85
C PHE A 84 -2.19 -6.09 9.01
N VAL A 85 -1.27 -7.04 9.13
CA VAL A 85 -1.61 -8.46 9.33
C VAL A 85 -2.41 -8.65 10.60
N SER A 86 -2.00 -8.00 11.70
CA SER A 86 -2.71 -8.07 12.98
C SER A 86 -4.14 -7.52 12.86
N SER A 87 -4.31 -6.35 12.24
CA SER A 87 -5.62 -5.75 11.97
C SER A 87 -6.49 -6.64 11.07
N ALA A 88 -5.91 -7.27 10.04
CA ALA A 88 -6.61 -8.21 9.17
C ALA A 88 -7.12 -9.43 9.95
N VAL A 89 -6.29 -9.99 10.83
CA VAL A 89 -6.69 -11.10 11.72
C VAL A 89 -7.84 -10.68 12.63
N PHE A 90 -7.74 -9.52 13.29
CA PHE A 90 -8.84 -8.99 14.12
C PHE A 90 -10.11 -8.74 13.32
N ALA A 91 -10.00 -8.22 12.10
CA ALA A 91 -11.13 -8.01 11.21
C ALA A 91 -11.83 -9.34 10.89
N VAL A 92 -11.07 -10.40 10.55
CA VAL A 92 -11.63 -11.73 10.29
C VAL A 92 -12.34 -12.30 11.52
N ILE A 93 -11.75 -12.15 12.72
CA ILE A 93 -12.36 -12.62 13.97
C ILE A 93 -13.67 -11.86 14.25
N GLY A 94 -13.62 -10.52 14.21
CA GLY A 94 -14.78 -9.67 14.45
C GLY A 94 -15.91 -9.94 13.44
N PHE A 95 -15.55 -10.07 12.17
CA PHE A 95 -16.47 -10.42 11.09
C PHE A 95 -17.10 -11.80 11.30
N THR A 96 -16.31 -12.79 11.73
CA THR A 96 -16.80 -14.15 12.04
C THR A 96 -17.83 -14.11 13.17
N ILE A 97 -17.52 -13.39 14.26
CA ILE A 97 -18.42 -13.26 15.41
C ILE A 97 -19.71 -12.55 15.00
N SER A 98 -19.60 -11.42 14.30
CA SER A 98 -20.75 -10.64 13.81
C SER A 98 -21.65 -11.48 12.91
N THR A 99 -21.08 -12.21 11.95
CA THR A 99 -21.83 -13.10 11.06
C THR A 99 -22.50 -14.22 11.84
N LEU A 100 -21.82 -14.81 12.83
CA LEU A 100 -22.39 -15.88 13.66
C LEU A 100 -23.57 -15.39 14.52
N VAL A 101 -23.47 -14.19 15.09
CA VAL A 101 -24.56 -13.56 15.86
C VAL A 101 -25.75 -13.30 14.94
N SER A 102 -25.53 -12.62 13.80
CA SER A 102 -26.59 -12.37 12.79
C SER A 102 -27.24 -13.67 12.31
N ALA A 103 -26.46 -14.73 12.10
CA ALA A 103 -27.00 -16.04 11.73
C ALA A 103 -27.87 -16.66 12.84
N ARG A 104 -27.48 -16.52 14.13
CA ARG A 104 -28.24 -17.07 15.26
C ARG A 104 -29.55 -16.36 15.51
N GLU A 105 -29.57 -15.03 15.54
CA GLU A 105 -30.79 -14.23 15.73
C GLU A 105 -31.88 -14.65 14.73
N ARG A 106 -31.43 -14.88 13.50
CA ARG A 106 -32.29 -15.13 12.36
C ARG A 106 -32.71 -16.60 12.23
N GLN A 107 -31.98 -17.52 12.88
CA GLN A 107 -32.45 -18.90 13.10
C GLN A 107 -33.67 -18.94 14.05
N VAL A 108 -33.76 -18.04 15.02
CA VAL A 108 -34.92 -17.93 15.92
C VAL A 108 -36.16 -17.52 15.14
N GLU A 109 -36.04 -16.49 14.31
CA GLU A 109 -37.11 -16.05 13.40
C GLU A 109 -37.51 -17.14 12.39
N PHE A 110 -36.53 -17.91 11.91
CA PHE A 110 -36.77 -18.98 10.94
C PHE A 110 -37.55 -20.16 11.53
N SER A 111 -37.47 -20.41 12.84
CA SER A 111 -38.26 -21.45 13.50
C SER A 111 -39.77 -21.17 13.36
N LEU A 112 -40.15 -19.89 13.38
CA LEU A 112 -41.52 -19.43 13.14
C LEU A 112 -41.90 -19.50 11.65
N LEU A 113 -40.99 -19.08 10.76
CA LEU A 113 -41.24 -19.10 9.31
C LEU A 113 -41.22 -20.51 8.71
N HIS A 114 -40.51 -21.46 9.33
CA HIS A 114 -40.51 -22.86 8.91
C HIS A 114 -41.87 -23.52 9.19
N ALA A 115 -42.53 -23.14 10.29
CA ALA A 115 -43.92 -23.54 10.55
C ALA A 115 -44.88 -23.02 9.47
N LEU A 116 -44.48 -22.00 8.70
CA LEU A 116 -45.23 -21.41 7.57
C LEU A 116 -44.75 -21.89 6.18
N GLY A 117 -43.80 -22.83 6.10
CA GLY A 117 -43.42 -23.51 4.84
C GLY A 117 -42.31 -22.88 4.00
N LEU A 118 -41.51 -21.94 4.54
CA LEU A 118 -40.43 -21.29 3.79
C LEU A 118 -39.23 -22.20 3.48
N LYS A 119 -38.68 -22.04 2.26
CA LYS A 119 -37.54 -22.82 1.73
C LYS A 119 -36.21 -22.36 2.36
N ARG A 120 -35.47 -23.32 2.96
CA ARG A 120 -34.21 -23.13 3.71
C ARG A 120 -33.07 -22.43 2.94
N GLY A 121 -33.08 -22.45 1.60
CA GLY A 121 -32.02 -21.88 0.76
C GLY A 121 -32.06 -20.36 0.56
N GLN A 122 -33.20 -19.70 0.79
CA GLN A 122 -33.30 -18.23 0.65
C GLN A 122 -32.55 -17.49 1.77
N MET A 123 -32.45 -18.12 2.94
CA MET A 123 -31.77 -17.58 4.11
C MET A 123 -30.27 -17.36 3.90
N GLY A 124 -29.58 -18.37 3.33
CA GLY A 124 -28.15 -18.25 3.03
C GLY A 124 -27.85 -17.13 2.03
N ARG A 125 -28.71 -16.95 1.01
CA ARG A 125 -28.55 -15.88 0.02
C ARG A 125 -28.74 -14.49 0.62
N TRP A 126 -29.70 -14.34 1.52
CA TRP A 126 -29.94 -13.06 2.20
C TRP A 126 -28.79 -12.70 3.14
N LEU A 127 -28.32 -13.66 3.94
CA LEU A 127 -27.15 -13.46 4.80
C LEU A 127 -25.89 -13.12 3.98
N LEU A 128 -25.67 -13.82 2.86
CA LEU A 128 -24.56 -13.50 1.95
C LEU A 128 -24.64 -12.07 1.44
N LEU A 129 -25.82 -11.60 1.05
CA LEU A 129 -26.01 -10.25 0.52
C LEU A 129 -25.76 -9.19 1.59
N GLU A 130 -26.30 -9.37 2.79
CA GLU A 130 -26.08 -8.45 3.91
C GLU A 130 -24.60 -8.36 4.29
N GLN A 131 -23.94 -9.50 4.44
CA GLN A 131 -22.51 -9.52 4.79
C GLN A 131 -21.65 -9.00 3.65
N ALA A 132 -22.00 -9.25 2.39
CA ALA A 132 -21.30 -8.68 1.24
C ALA A 132 -21.34 -7.14 1.25
N VAL A 133 -22.50 -6.54 1.55
CA VAL A 133 -22.62 -5.09 1.67
C VAL A 133 -21.73 -4.55 2.79
N LEU A 134 -21.76 -5.17 3.97
CA LEU A 134 -20.93 -4.75 5.10
C LEU A 134 -19.42 -4.84 4.78
N VAL A 135 -18.99 -5.93 4.14
CA VAL A 135 -17.59 -6.09 3.71
C VAL A 135 -17.21 -5.01 2.70
N VAL A 136 -18.03 -4.77 1.67
CA VAL A 136 -17.74 -3.73 0.66
C VAL A 136 -17.62 -2.36 1.30
N VAL A 137 -18.55 -1.98 2.18
CA VAL A 137 -18.51 -0.69 2.88
C VAL A 137 -17.25 -0.58 3.75
N ALA A 138 -16.93 -1.60 4.53
CA ALA A 138 -15.74 -1.62 5.38
C ALA A 138 -14.44 -1.50 4.56
N LEU A 139 -14.36 -2.19 3.42
CA LEU A 139 -13.22 -2.16 2.52
C LEU A 139 -13.04 -0.78 1.86
N VAL A 140 -14.12 -0.15 1.40
CA VAL A 140 -14.08 1.19 0.80
C VAL A 140 -13.68 2.24 1.84
N LEU A 141 -14.28 2.19 3.04
CA LEU A 141 -13.95 3.12 4.12
C LEU A 141 -12.52 2.93 4.62
N GLY A 142 -12.08 1.68 4.80
CA GLY A 142 -10.72 1.36 5.22
C GLY A 142 -9.68 1.87 4.22
N LEU A 143 -9.91 1.66 2.92
CA LEU A 143 -9.06 2.20 1.86
C LEU A 143 -9.03 3.74 1.87
N GLY A 144 -10.20 4.37 1.94
CA GLY A 144 -10.30 5.84 1.96
C GLY A 144 -9.60 6.47 3.17
N ILE A 145 -9.75 5.87 4.35
CA ILE A 145 -9.05 6.31 5.56
C ILE A 145 -7.54 6.10 5.42
N GLY A 146 -7.09 4.95 4.91
CA GLY A 146 -5.68 4.66 4.70
C GLY A 146 -5.00 5.65 3.74
N VAL A 147 -5.65 5.93 2.60
CA VAL A 147 -5.17 6.95 1.64
C VAL A 147 -5.18 8.34 2.28
N GLY A 148 -6.25 8.72 2.98
CA GLY A 148 -6.35 10.02 3.65
C GLY A 148 -5.28 10.23 4.72
N ILE A 149 -4.97 9.19 5.50
CA ILE A 149 -3.86 9.22 6.48
C ILE A 149 -2.52 9.35 5.75
N SER A 150 -2.29 8.60 4.66
CA SER A 150 -1.05 8.69 3.89
C SER A 150 -0.80 10.11 3.36
N GLU A 151 -1.82 10.73 2.77
CA GLU A 151 -1.74 12.09 2.21
C GLU A 151 -1.54 13.15 3.30
N PHE A 152 -2.08 12.93 4.50
CA PHE A 152 -1.96 13.89 5.59
C PHE A 152 -0.66 13.72 6.39
N LEU A 153 -0.21 12.49 6.61
CA LEU A 153 0.89 12.18 7.51
C LEU A 153 2.26 12.34 6.83
N LEU A 154 2.39 11.99 5.55
CA LEU A 154 3.67 12.08 4.83
C LEU A 154 4.22 13.52 4.74
N PRO A 155 3.41 14.56 4.43
CA PRO A 155 3.89 15.94 4.46
C PRO A 155 4.37 16.38 5.85
N LEU A 156 3.72 15.89 6.91
CA LEU A 156 4.09 16.19 8.31
C LEU A 156 5.44 15.61 8.70
N VAL A 157 5.82 14.44 8.17
CA VAL A 157 7.13 13.82 8.40
C VAL A 157 8.26 14.60 7.71
N THR A 158 7.95 15.31 6.62
CA THR A 158 8.92 16.10 5.86
C THR A 158 9.05 17.57 6.29
N LEU A 159 8.31 18.00 7.32
CA LEU A 159 8.63 19.25 7.99
C LEU A 159 9.98 19.09 8.69
N ASN A 160 11.05 19.57 8.06
CA ASN A 160 12.34 19.73 8.71
C ASN A 160 12.17 20.54 10.00
N GLN A 161 13.07 20.35 10.96
CA GLN A 161 13.04 21.05 12.25
C GLN A 161 13.09 22.59 12.14
N ASP A 162 13.32 23.12 10.93
CA ASP A 162 13.33 24.54 10.58
C ASP A 162 12.01 25.07 9.97
N GLY A 163 10.95 24.24 9.83
CA GLY A 163 9.63 24.70 9.37
C GLY A 163 9.56 25.16 7.91
N THR A 164 10.59 24.87 7.11
CA THR A 164 10.65 25.19 5.68
C THR A 164 10.23 23.99 4.83
N LYS A 165 9.56 24.26 3.69
CA LYS A 165 9.14 23.21 2.74
C LYS A 165 10.37 22.50 2.18
N ALA A 166 10.37 21.16 2.20
CA ALA A 166 11.38 20.37 1.50
C ALA A 166 11.39 20.75 0.01
N VAL A 167 12.58 21.04 -0.51
CA VAL A 167 12.84 21.22 -1.94
C VAL A 167 13.70 20.03 -2.36
N PRO A 168 13.28 19.17 -3.29
CA PRO A 168 12.05 19.19 -4.10
C PRO A 168 10.76 18.83 -3.31
N GLU A 169 9.59 19.24 -3.82
CA GLU A 169 8.29 18.92 -3.21
C GLU A 169 8.06 17.40 -3.21
N LEU A 170 7.69 16.83 -2.05
CA LEU A 170 7.44 15.40 -1.90
C LEU A 170 6.22 15.02 -2.76
N VAL A 171 6.45 14.26 -3.82
CA VAL A 171 5.37 13.63 -4.59
C VAL A 171 5.08 12.27 -3.96
N VAL A 172 3.92 12.13 -3.35
CA VAL A 172 3.44 10.84 -2.86
C VAL A 172 3.02 9.99 -4.06
N VAL A 173 3.77 8.92 -4.32
CA VAL A 173 3.44 7.95 -5.38
C VAL A 173 2.88 6.70 -4.74
N HIS A 174 1.57 6.47 -4.90
CA HIS A 174 0.92 5.24 -4.46
C HIS A 174 1.08 4.15 -5.51
N ASP A 175 1.69 3.03 -5.14
CA ASP A 175 1.62 1.81 -5.93
C ASP A 175 0.23 1.17 -5.79
N TRP A 176 -0.67 1.58 -6.69
CA TRP A 176 -2.04 1.07 -6.74
C TRP A 176 -2.11 -0.44 -6.96
N ALA A 177 -1.13 -1.05 -7.64
CA ALA A 177 -1.13 -2.49 -7.88
C ALA A 177 -0.95 -3.24 -6.55
N SER A 178 0.00 -2.83 -5.72
CA SER A 178 0.20 -3.40 -4.38
C SER A 178 -1.02 -3.22 -3.48
N ILE A 179 -1.64 -2.03 -3.49
CA ILE A 179 -2.87 -1.75 -2.72
C ILE A 179 -4.00 -2.68 -3.13
N TRP A 180 -4.30 -2.81 -4.42
CA TRP A 180 -5.35 -3.70 -4.92
C TRP A 180 -5.06 -5.18 -4.63
N THR A 181 -3.79 -5.58 -4.64
CA THR A 181 -3.38 -6.95 -4.30
C THR A 181 -3.69 -7.26 -2.83
N LEU A 182 -3.33 -6.37 -1.91
CA LEU A 182 -3.66 -6.52 -0.48
C LEU A 182 -5.17 -6.48 -0.24
N GLN A 183 -5.88 -5.57 -0.91
CA GLN A 183 -7.32 -5.41 -0.78
C GLN A 183 -8.09 -6.66 -1.26
N SER A 184 -7.69 -7.21 -2.42
CA SER A 184 -8.29 -8.41 -2.98
C SER A 184 -7.98 -9.65 -2.14
N ALA A 185 -6.77 -9.78 -1.60
CA ALA A 185 -6.42 -10.85 -0.68
C ALA A 185 -7.31 -10.84 0.59
N LEU A 186 -7.55 -9.65 1.17
CA LEU A 186 -8.44 -9.50 2.31
C LEU A 186 -9.89 -9.82 1.96
N LEU A 187 -10.38 -9.34 0.80
CA LEU A 187 -11.73 -9.65 0.30
C LEU A 187 -11.94 -11.15 0.10
N VAL A 188 -10.97 -11.84 -0.52
CA VAL A 188 -11.02 -13.30 -0.72
C VAL A 188 -11.03 -14.01 0.63
N SER A 189 -10.19 -13.61 1.58
CA SER A 189 -10.16 -14.18 2.94
C SER A 189 -11.52 -14.09 3.63
N LEU A 190 -12.13 -12.89 3.65
CA LEU A 190 -13.45 -12.66 4.24
C LEU A 190 -14.55 -13.44 3.49
N GLY A 191 -14.46 -13.51 2.15
CA GLY A 191 -15.39 -14.28 1.32
C GLY A 191 -15.32 -15.79 1.59
N VAL A 192 -14.12 -16.34 1.78
CA VAL A 192 -13.91 -17.74 2.17
C VAL A 192 -14.51 -18.01 3.55
N VAL A 193 -14.23 -17.14 4.53
CA VAL A 193 -14.81 -17.26 5.89
C VAL A 193 -16.34 -17.23 5.84
N LEU A 194 -16.91 -16.27 5.12
CA LEU A 194 -18.36 -16.16 4.95
C LEU A 194 -18.95 -17.41 4.28
N GLY A 195 -18.33 -17.90 3.20
CA GLY A 195 -18.76 -19.10 2.49
C GLY A 195 -18.73 -20.35 3.39
N ILE A 196 -17.69 -20.49 4.22
CA ILE A 196 -17.58 -21.56 5.22
C ILE A 196 -18.71 -21.45 6.24
N LEU A 197 -18.94 -20.27 6.82
CA LEU A 197 -19.98 -20.05 7.83
C LEU A 197 -21.38 -20.35 7.30
N VAL A 198 -21.71 -19.84 6.11
CA VAL A 198 -23.00 -20.10 5.46
C VAL A 198 -23.17 -21.59 5.17
N SER A 199 -22.11 -22.27 4.71
CA SER A 199 -22.12 -23.72 4.48
C SER A 199 -22.32 -24.52 5.76
N MET A 200 -21.67 -24.14 6.86
CA MET A 200 -21.83 -24.78 8.17
C MET A 200 -23.26 -24.64 8.69
N VAL A 201 -23.85 -23.44 8.56
CA VAL A 201 -25.23 -23.18 8.97
C VAL A 201 -26.21 -24.00 8.13
N ALA A 202 -26.02 -24.07 6.81
CA ALA A 202 -26.86 -24.87 5.93
C ALA A 202 -26.80 -26.38 6.25
N ARG A 203 -25.60 -26.91 6.57
CA ARG A 203 -25.39 -28.34 6.87
C ARG A 203 -26.05 -28.78 8.19
N ARG A 204 -26.05 -27.94 9.23
CA ARG A 204 -26.68 -28.27 10.53
C ARG A 204 -28.18 -28.56 10.42
N GLY A 205 -28.86 -27.93 9.46
CA GLY A 205 -30.28 -28.19 9.18
C GLY A 205 -30.58 -29.55 8.53
N VAL A 206 -29.59 -30.20 7.89
CA VAL A 206 -29.77 -31.50 7.21
C VAL A 206 -29.67 -32.65 8.21
N ALA A 207 -28.72 -32.58 9.15
CA ALA A 207 -28.54 -33.62 10.17
C ALA A 207 -29.75 -33.78 11.10
N SER A 208 -30.47 -32.69 11.38
CA SER A 208 -31.68 -32.74 12.22
C SER A 208 -32.88 -33.41 11.54
N ALA A 209 -32.96 -33.40 10.21
CA ALA A 209 -34.10 -33.97 9.47
C ALA A 209 -34.07 -35.51 9.41
N LEU A 210 -32.90 -36.12 9.59
CA LEU A 210 -32.75 -37.58 9.62
C LEU A 210 -33.19 -38.19 10.96
N ARG A 211 -33.19 -37.41 12.06
CA ARG A 211 -33.59 -37.91 13.39
C ARG A 211 -35.10 -37.89 13.63
N SER A 212 -35.87 -37.21 12.78
CA SER A 212 -37.34 -37.11 12.91
C SER A 212 -38.11 -38.08 12.02
N GLY A 213 -37.42 -38.93 11.25
CA GLY A 213 -38.04 -39.94 10.38
C GLY A 213 -38.06 -41.36 10.96
N ASP A 214 -37.63 -41.53 12.21
CA ASP A 214 -37.33 -42.84 12.81
C ASP A 214 -38.22 -43.18 14.02
N GLU A 215 -39.43 -42.63 14.08
CA GLU A 215 -40.47 -43.05 15.04
C GLU A 215 -41.68 -43.60 14.26
N PRO A 216 -41.80 -44.95 14.13
CA PRO A 216 -43.05 -45.61 13.75
C PRO A 216 -44.03 -45.76 14.92
#